data_AF-A0A3A6D284-F1
#
_entry.id   AF-A0A3A6D284-F1
#
_cell.length_a   1.000
_cell.length_b   1.000
_cell.length_c   1.000
_cell.angle_alpha   90.00
_cell.angle_beta   90.00
_cell.angle_gamma   90.00
#
_symmetry.space_group_name_H-M   'P 1'
#
loop_
_entity.id
_entity.type
_entity.pdbx_description
1 polymer ?
#
loop_
_entity_poly.entity_id
_entity_poly.type
_entity_poly.pdbx_seq_one_letter_code
_entity_poly.pdbx_strand_id
1 'polypeptide(L)'
;MYGRVEIDDETKRKLSLLLKYYRKKANLNQRDFITYNGATICSADTYSKIENCKIIKSNSIYHYLLVQIHAELTLPASWWQPCRRTFQQLLELVTRYELQALAKQCEALLQLLSEKTDIFAREYRELLQLMISYYENCSDMSEEQYQKYMELYPVFDPSIQEIIKDMLYTYTVHRYRDTKKCSSVFHRLQMGDSTSLLNILNRSYQAYYEKRFLDCFRDSLYLEQQFLKQGNYNRLLDVYDAIVLLYVDVQKEAYDNEYVEKLFAIVRQHREQLHPNKYLQSLYQCGMLYYEIGQYEKACDYFCELATKDDYHYLPAALMACILCEKLNRPYPPEILRKPRYPKRFPQHVLTYHEYYRYKVTQEDVFKQEEYFLKHVLPVISNEDRLLWEPAQQQMEQLIRQTKHYHLKKRLHMN
;
A
#
# COMPACT_ATOMS: atom_id res chain seq x y z
N MET A 1 12.75 -14.94 -45.37
CA MET A 1 13.50 -13.78 -44.85
C MET A 1 12.51 -12.90 -44.09
N TYR A 2 12.38 -13.06 -42.78
CA TYR A 2 11.67 -12.08 -41.96
C TYR A 2 12.57 -10.85 -41.84
N GLY A 3 12.12 -9.69 -42.35
CA GLY A 3 12.87 -8.44 -42.22
C GLY A 3 13.07 -8.14 -40.74
N ARG A 4 14.33 -8.01 -40.30
CA ARG A 4 14.64 -7.64 -38.91
C ARG A 4 14.00 -6.28 -38.63
N VAL A 5 13.22 -6.20 -37.55
CA VAL A 5 12.60 -4.96 -37.09
C VAL A 5 13.68 -3.89 -36.92
N GLU A 6 13.44 -2.71 -37.48
CA GLU A 6 14.30 -1.55 -37.28
C GLU A 6 14.18 -1.08 -35.83
N ILE A 7 15.32 -0.89 -35.16
CA ILE A 7 15.36 -0.55 -33.74
C ILE A 7 15.74 0.92 -33.61
N ASP A 8 14.79 1.74 -33.15
CA ASP A 8 15.04 3.14 -32.83
C ASP A 8 15.88 3.30 -31.54
N ASP A 9 16.35 4.52 -31.32
CA ASP A 9 17.23 4.88 -30.21
C ASP A 9 16.57 4.69 -28.83
N GLU A 10 15.26 4.94 -28.73
CA GLU A 10 14.49 4.73 -27.49
C GLU A 10 14.42 3.24 -27.15
N THR A 11 14.09 2.41 -28.14
CA THR A 11 14.00 0.97 -28.02
C THR A 11 15.35 0.37 -27.65
N LYS A 12 16.45 0.84 -28.24
CA LYS A 12 17.82 0.41 -27.85
C LYS A 12 18.15 0.70 -26.39
N ARG A 13 17.72 1.85 -25.85
CA ARG A 13 17.91 2.17 -24.42
C ARG A 13 17.12 1.22 -23.53
N LYS A 14 15.85 0.95 -23.88
CA LYS A 14 15.00 0.00 -23.14
C LYS A 14 15.57 -1.43 -23.18
N LEU A 15 16.01 -1.88 -24.35
CA LEU A 15 16.68 -3.18 -24.52
C LEU A 15 17.96 -3.27 -23.69
N SER A 16 18.73 -2.19 -23.58
CA SER A 16 19.96 -2.17 -22.78
C SER A 16 19.70 -2.51 -21.30
N LEU A 17 18.58 -2.02 -20.74
CA LEU A 17 18.16 -2.32 -19.37
C LEU A 17 17.74 -3.79 -19.24
N LEU A 18 16.93 -4.29 -20.17
CA LEU A 18 16.47 -5.68 -20.17
C LEU A 18 17.64 -6.67 -20.30
N LEU A 19 18.55 -6.43 -21.24
CA LEU A 19 19.73 -7.28 -21.47
C LEU A 19 20.60 -7.36 -20.20
N LYS A 20 20.86 -6.21 -19.56
CA LYS A 20 21.62 -6.16 -18.30
C LYS A 20 20.93 -6.93 -17.18
N TYR A 21 19.62 -6.72 -17.00
CA TYR A 21 18.83 -7.40 -15.98
C TYR A 21 18.85 -8.92 -16.18
N TYR A 22 18.51 -9.39 -17.39
CA TYR A 22 18.41 -10.82 -17.67
C TYR A 22 19.76 -11.53 -17.68
N ARG A 23 20.84 -10.87 -18.15
CA ARG A 23 22.19 -11.41 -18.01
C ARG A 23 22.54 -11.64 -16.53
N LYS A 24 22.30 -10.66 -15.67
CA LYS A 24 22.55 -10.77 -14.23
C LYS A 24 21.69 -11.86 -13.60
N LYS A 25 20.40 -11.94 -13.97
CA LYS A 25 19.48 -12.98 -13.50
C LYS A 25 19.96 -14.39 -13.87
N ALA A 26 20.54 -14.55 -15.06
CA ALA A 26 21.15 -15.79 -15.52
C ALA A 26 22.57 -16.04 -14.95
N ASN A 27 23.09 -15.13 -14.11
CA ASN A 27 24.45 -15.16 -13.56
C ASN A 27 25.56 -15.31 -14.63
N LEU A 28 25.35 -14.73 -15.81
CA LEU A 28 26.32 -14.77 -16.91
C LEU A 28 27.28 -13.59 -16.79
N ASN A 29 28.58 -13.84 -16.96
CA ASN A 29 29.54 -12.74 -17.12
C ASN A 29 29.42 -12.13 -18.53
N GLN A 30 30.00 -10.94 -18.73
CA GLN A 30 29.88 -10.25 -20.03
C GLN A 30 30.52 -11.02 -21.18
N ARG A 31 31.62 -11.75 -20.94
CA ARG A 31 32.36 -12.50 -21.97
C ARG A 31 31.53 -13.66 -22.52
N ASP A 32 30.87 -14.39 -21.64
CA ASP A 32 30.00 -15.50 -22.03
C ASP A 32 28.76 -14.96 -22.76
N PHE A 33 28.20 -13.86 -22.28
CA PHE A 33 27.00 -13.26 -22.86
C PHE A 33 27.19 -12.71 -24.27
N ILE A 34 28.38 -12.22 -24.61
CA ILE A 34 28.69 -11.70 -25.96
C ILE A 34 29.15 -12.80 -26.93
N THR A 35 29.13 -14.07 -26.54
CA THR A 35 29.58 -15.19 -27.39
C THR A 35 28.38 -16.01 -27.87
N TYR A 36 28.21 -16.15 -29.18
CA TYR A 36 27.14 -16.93 -29.81
C TYR A 36 27.71 -17.90 -30.84
N ASN A 37 27.44 -19.20 -30.68
CA ASN A 37 27.95 -20.26 -31.56
C ASN A 37 29.47 -20.18 -31.82
N GLY A 38 30.25 -19.88 -30.79
CA GLY A 38 31.71 -19.75 -30.88
C GLY A 38 32.22 -18.44 -31.50
N ALA A 39 31.33 -17.55 -31.96
CA ALA A 39 31.66 -16.23 -32.48
C ALA A 39 31.31 -15.12 -31.49
N THR A 40 32.13 -14.07 -31.46
CA THR A 40 31.87 -12.89 -30.64
C THR A 40 30.87 -11.96 -31.34
N ILE A 41 29.72 -11.70 -30.69
CA ILE A 41 28.67 -10.80 -31.17
C ILE A 41 29.20 -9.35 -31.29
N CYS A 42 29.93 -8.89 -30.28
CA CYS A 42 30.54 -7.56 -30.22
C CYS A 42 31.69 -7.53 -29.20
N SER A 43 32.54 -6.50 -29.21
CA SER A 43 33.62 -6.37 -28.21
C SER A 43 33.08 -6.12 -26.79
N ALA A 44 33.86 -6.50 -25.77
CA ALA A 44 33.49 -6.26 -24.37
C ALA A 44 33.25 -4.77 -24.07
N ASP A 45 34.05 -3.86 -24.66
CA ASP A 45 33.83 -2.41 -24.56
C ASP A 45 32.49 -1.99 -25.18
N THR A 46 32.13 -2.55 -26.34
CA THR A 46 30.85 -2.28 -26.98
C THR A 46 29.68 -2.74 -26.11
N TYR A 47 29.76 -3.93 -25.53
CA TYR A 47 28.71 -4.43 -24.64
C TYR A 47 28.63 -3.64 -23.32
N SER A 48 29.77 -3.26 -22.74
CA SER A 48 29.80 -2.39 -21.56
C SER A 48 29.12 -1.03 -21.84
N LYS A 49 29.30 -0.46 -23.03
CA LYS A 49 28.56 0.72 -23.47
C LYS A 49 27.05 0.46 -23.52
N ILE A 50 26.62 -0.67 -24.07
CA ILE A 50 25.20 -1.08 -24.08
C ILE A 50 24.65 -1.17 -22.64
N GLU A 51 25.30 -1.88 -21.71
CA GLU A 51 24.82 -2.00 -20.32
C GLU A 51 24.76 -0.67 -19.55
N ASN A 52 25.43 0.36 -20.05
CA ASN A 52 25.41 1.73 -19.55
C ASN A 52 24.50 2.64 -20.41
N CYS A 53 23.55 2.05 -21.15
CA CYS A 53 22.55 2.72 -21.98
C CYS A 53 23.13 3.64 -23.07
N LYS A 54 24.38 3.40 -23.51
CA LYS A 54 24.94 4.07 -24.69
C LYS A 54 24.50 3.33 -25.95
N ILE A 55 23.98 4.10 -26.90
CA ILE A 55 23.37 3.58 -28.12
C ILE A 55 24.46 3.12 -29.09
N ILE A 56 24.33 1.88 -29.57
CA ILE A 56 25.17 1.34 -30.63
C ILE A 56 24.38 1.34 -31.95
N LYS A 57 25.04 1.79 -33.03
CA LYS A 57 24.38 1.93 -34.35
C LYS A 57 23.86 0.60 -34.90
N SER A 58 24.61 -0.48 -34.71
CA SER A 58 24.28 -1.79 -35.29
C SER A 58 23.11 -2.47 -34.58
N ASN A 59 21.97 -2.59 -35.28
CA ASN A 59 20.77 -3.29 -34.78
C ASN A 59 21.01 -4.81 -34.64
N SER A 60 21.92 -5.39 -35.43
CA SER A 60 22.18 -6.84 -35.38
C SER A 60 22.75 -7.26 -34.03
N ILE A 61 23.54 -6.41 -33.38
CA ILE A 61 24.11 -6.68 -32.06
C ILE A 61 22.98 -6.93 -31.05
N TYR A 62 21.99 -6.03 -31.00
CA TYR A 62 20.84 -6.17 -30.10
C TYR A 62 20.04 -7.44 -30.37
N HIS A 63 19.77 -7.76 -31.64
CA HIS A 63 19.08 -8.99 -32.03
C HIS A 63 19.81 -10.25 -31.55
N TYR A 64 21.14 -10.33 -31.71
CA TYR A 64 21.90 -11.48 -31.23
C TYR A 64 22.00 -11.55 -29.70
N LEU A 65 22.07 -10.40 -29.01
CA LEU A 65 22.05 -10.37 -27.54
C LEU A 65 20.69 -10.80 -26.97
N LEU A 66 19.58 -10.51 -27.66
CA LEU A 66 18.24 -10.99 -27.27
C LEU A 66 18.14 -12.52 -27.31
N VAL A 67 18.78 -13.16 -28.29
CA VAL A 67 18.82 -14.63 -28.37
C VAL A 67 19.46 -15.26 -27.12
N GLN A 68 20.44 -14.59 -26.52
CA GLN A 68 21.12 -15.06 -25.30
C GLN A 68 20.22 -15.12 -24.06
N ILE A 69 19.11 -14.38 -24.09
CA ILE A 69 18.10 -14.37 -23.01
C ILE A 69 16.78 -15.00 -23.47
N HIS A 70 16.82 -15.80 -24.53
CA HIS A 70 15.67 -16.48 -25.14
C HIS A 70 14.50 -15.51 -25.40
N ALA A 71 14.83 -14.34 -25.95
CA ALA A 71 13.86 -13.32 -26.26
C ALA A 71 14.04 -12.81 -27.70
N GLU A 72 13.02 -12.11 -28.19
CA GLU A 72 13.01 -11.53 -29.52
C GLU A 72 12.31 -10.18 -29.53
N LEU A 73 12.62 -9.38 -30.54
CA LEU A 73 11.96 -8.11 -30.83
C LEU A 73 11.21 -8.26 -32.15
N THR A 74 9.89 -8.43 -32.06
CA THR A 74 9.02 -8.73 -33.20
C THR A 74 7.99 -7.63 -33.45
N LEU A 75 7.74 -6.75 -32.47
CA LEU A 75 6.79 -5.64 -32.60
C LEU A 75 7.53 -4.32 -32.85
N PRO A 76 7.23 -3.60 -33.94
CA PRO A 76 7.79 -2.27 -34.17
C PRO A 76 7.21 -1.25 -33.19
N ALA A 77 7.92 -0.14 -32.96
CA ALA A 77 7.48 0.94 -32.07
C ALA A 77 6.08 1.50 -32.45
N SER A 78 5.74 1.51 -33.73
CA SER A 78 4.42 1.93 -34.23
C SER A 78 3.27 1.05 -33.71
N TRP A 79 3.51 -0.23 -33.42
CA TRP A 79 2.51 -1.13 -32.87
C TRP A 79 2.07 -0.72 -31.45
N TRP A 80 2.97 -0.13 -30.68
CA TRP A 80 2.71 0.31 -29.30
C TRP A 80 2.00 1.67 -29.22
N GLN A 81 1.99 2.45 -30.31
CA GLN A 81 1.38 3.79 -30.31
C GLN A 81 -0.11 3.79 -29.92
N PRO A 82 -0.96 2.89 -30.46
CA PRO A 82 -2.36 2.79 -30.04
C PRO A 82 -2.54 2.42 -28.56
N CYS A 83 -1.60 1.66 -27.98
CA CYS A 83 -1.67 1.25 -26.58
C CYS A 83 -1.44 2.40 -25.58
N ARG A 84 -0.80 3.50 -26.01
CA ARG A 84 -0.49 4.65 -25.12
C ARG A 84 -1.73 5.24 -24.46
N ARG A 85 -2.84 5.34 -25.20
CA ARG A 85 -4.11 5.80 -24.64
C ARG A 85 -4.62 4.85 -23.56
N THR A 86 -4.46 3.55 -23.76
CA THR A 86 -4.85 2.56 -22.75
C THR A 86 -3.96 2.63 -21.52
N PHE A 87 -2.65 2.87 -21.68
CA PHE A 87 -1.74 3.06 -20.54
C PHE A 87 -2.09 4.31 -19.72
N GLN A 88 -2.46 5.41 -20.38
CA GLN A 88 -3.00 6.60 -19.71
C GLN A 88 -4.28 6.29 -18.95
N GLN A 89 -5.20 5.53 -19.56
CA GLN A 89 -6.43 5.08 -18.89
C GLN A 89 -6.14 4.22 -17.65
N LEU A 90 -5.17 3.30 -17.71
CA LEU A 90 -4.76 2.53 -16.52
C LEU A 90 -4.28 3.45 -15.40
N LEU A 91 -3.46 4.47 -15.72
CA LEU A 91 -3.00 5.45 -14.73
C LEU A 91 -4.17 6.24 -14.13
N GLU A 92 -5.13 6.66 -14.95
CA GLU A 92 -6.35 7.34 -14.48
C GLU A 92 -7.18 6.45 -13.55
N LEU A 93 -7.37 5.17 -13.89
CA LEU A 93 -8.10 4.21 -13.08
C LEU A 93 -7.43 3.98 -11.72
N VAL A 94 -6.10 3.82 -11.68
CA VAL A 94 -5.33 3.74 -10.43
C VAL A 94 -5.43 5.04 -9.63
N THR A 95 -5.30 6.18 -10.30
CA THR A 95 -5.42 7.51 -9.67
C THR A 95 -6.81 7.69 -9.05
N ARG A 96 -7.88 7.21 -9.72
CA ARG A 96 -9.26 7.30 -9.23
C ARG A 96 -9.66 6.20 -8.25
N TYR A 97 -8.78 5.23 -8.02
CA TYR A 97 -9.03 4.06 -7.19
C TYR A 97 -10.21 3.21 -7.72
N GLU A 98 -10.37 3.13 -9.04
CA GLU A 98 -11.42 2.38 -9.74
C GLU A 98 -10.95 0.95 -10.05
N LEU A 99 -10.70 0.16 -8.99
CA LEU A 99 -9.94 -1.10 -9.08
C LEU A 99 -10.62 -2.20 -9.93
N GLN A 100 -11.94 -2.28 -9.94
CA GLN A 100 -12.66 -3.25 -10.79
C GLN A 100 -12.49 -2.94 -12.28
N ALA A 101 -12.59 -1.65 -12.64
CA ALA A 101 -12.37 -1.21 -14.01
C ALA A 101 -10.90 -1.36 -14.42
N LEU A 102 -9.97 -1.12 -13.48
CA LEU A 102 -8.54 -1.40 -13.67
C LEU A 102 -8.31 -2.87 -14.03
N ALA A 103 -8.86 -3.80 -13.24
CA ALA A 103 -8.68 -5.23 -13.46
C ALA A 103 -9.18 -5.64 -14.86
N LYS A 104 -10.41 -5.22 -15.22
CA LYS A 104 -11.00 -5.48 -16.54
C LYS A 104 -10.14 -4.93 -17.69
N GLN A 105 -9.59 -3.71 -17.52
CA GLN A 105 -8.76 -3.09 -18.55
C GLN A 105 -7.39 -3.80 -18.69
N CYS A 106 -6.82 -4.26 -17.57
CA CYS A 106 -5.62 -5.08 -17.57
C CYS A 106 -5.86 -6.43 -18.27
N GLU A 107 -6.98 -7.11 -18.01
CA GLU A 107 -7.36 -8.37 -18.66
C GLU A 107 -7.51 -8.21 -20.18
N ALA A 108 -8.14 -7.13 -20.64
CA ALA A 108 -8.27 -6.84 -22.07
C ALA A 108 -6.90 -6.67 -22.75
N LEU A 109 -5.96 -5.98 -22.09
CA LEU A 109 -4.59 -5.85 -22.59
C LEU A 109 -3.82 -7.18 -22.54
N LEU A 110 -4.01 -7.99 -21.49
CA LEU A 110 -3.44 -9.34 -21.42
C LEU A 110 -3.89 -10.20 -22.59
N GLN A 111 -5.18 -10.14 -22.95
CA GLN A 111 -5.71 -10.84 -24.10
C GLN A 111 -5.06 -10.37 -25.41
N LEU A 112 -4.93 -9.05 -25.60
CA LEU A 112 -4.26 -8.45 -26.77
C LEU A 112 -2.79 -8.91 -26.91
N LEU A 113 -2.12 -9.10 -25.77
CA LEU A 113 -0.71 -9.48 -25.72
C LEU A 113 -0.46 -10.99 -25.68
N SER A 114 -1.47 -11.83 -25.49
CA SER A 114 -1.33 -13.26 -25.15
C SER A 114 -0.45 -14.05 -26.13
N GLU A 115 -0.65 -13.85 -27.43
CA GLU A 115 0.07 -14.55 -28.51
C GLU A 115 1.39 -13.87 -28.91
N LYS A 116 1.74 -12.74 -28.30
CA LYS A 116 2.91 -11.94 -28.71
C LYS A 116 4.17 -12.43 -27.98
N THR A 117 5.14 -12.92 -28.75
CA THR A 117 6.43 -13.42 -28.24
C THR A 117 7.46 -12.31 -27.98
N ASP A 118 7.17 -11.07 -28.40
CA ASP A 118 8.01 -9.90 -28.20
C ASP A 118 8.41 -9.70 -26.72
N ILE A 119 9.67 -9.34 -26.48
CA ILE A 119 10.21 -9.15 -25.14
C ILE A 119 9.41 -8.11 -24.34
N PHE A 120 9.01 -6.99 -24.94
CA PHE A 120 8.23 -5.98 -24.23
C PHE A 120 6.83 -6.51 -23.92
N ALA A 121 6.20 -7.22 -24.86
CA ALA A 121 4.91 -7.85 -24.61
C ALA A 121 4.96 -8.82 -23.42
N ARG A 122 6.04 -9.59 -23.28
CA ARG A 122 6.28 -10.45 -22.11
C ARG A 122 6.34 -9.64 -20.81
N GLU A 123 7.14 -8.57 -20.77
CA GLU A 123 7.26 -7.72 -19.58
C GLU A 123 5.93 -7.04 -19.21
N TYR A 124 5.17 -6.56 -20.20
CA TYR A 124 3.85 -5.99 -19.97
C TYR A 124 2.87 -7.02 -19.43
N ARG A 125 2.87 -8.27 -19.93
CA ARG A 125 1.97 -9.31 -19.41
C ARG A 125 2.25 -9.61 -17.94
N GLU A 126 3.51 -9.80 -17.57
CA GLU A 126 3.89 -10.04 -16.18
C GLU A 126 3.49 -8.87 -15.27
N LEU A 127 3.69 -7.63 -15.72
CA LEU A 127 3.31 -6.44 -14.95
C LEU A 127 1.79 -6.31 -14.81
N LEU A 128 1.02 -6.52 -15.87
CA LEU A 128 -0.43 -6.42 -15.84
C LEU A 128 -1.04 -7.46 -14.89
N GLN A 129 -0.52 -8.69 -14.87
CA GLN A 129 -0.91 -9.71 -13.89
C GLN A 129 -0.59 -9.26 -12.47
N LEU A 130 0.62 -8.73 -12.24
CA LEU A 130 1.01 -8.20 -10.94
C LEU A 130 0.10 -7.04 -10.51
N MET A 131 -0.23 -6.11 -11.41
CA MET A 131 -1.11 -4.98 -11.11
C MET A 131 -2.48 -5.46 -10.62
N ILE A 132 -3.09 -6.44 -11.30
CA ILE A 132 -4.37 -7.03 -10.88
C ILE A 132 -4.23 -7.59 -9.46
N SER A 133 -3.27 -8.48 -9.24
CA SER A 133 -3.10 -9.12 -7.94
C SER A 133 -2.73 -8.15 -6.81
N TYR A 134 -1.92 -7.12 -7.12
CA TYR A 134 -1.45 -6.13 -6.16
C TYR A 134 -2.62 -5.32 -5.61
N TYR A 135 -3.46 -4.77 -6.49
CA TYR A 135 -4.60 -3.95 -6.05
C TYR A 135 -5.74 -4.79 -5.48
N GLU A 136 -5.91 -6.04 -5.92
CA GLU A 136 -6.89 -6.96 -5.34
C GLU A 136 -6.50 -7.40 -3.91
N ASN A 137 -5.21 -7.67 -3.67
CA ASN A 137 -4.71 -8.21 -2.39
C ASN A 137 -4.08 -7.15 -1.47
N CYS A 138 -4.44 -5.88 -1.63
CA CYS A 138 -3.98 -4.78 -0.78
C CYS A 138 -2.44 -4.63 -0.73
N SER A 139 -1.83 -4.46 -1.90
CA SER A 139 -0.40 -4.13 -2.07
C SER A 139 0.57 -5.30 -1.84
N ASP A 140 0.14 -6.54 -2.07
CA ASP A 140 1.01 -7.71 -1.98
C ASP A 140 1.89 -7.87 -3.22
N MET A 141 3.19 -8.04 -2.99
CA MET A 141 4.23 -8.19 -4.03
C MET A 141 5.43 -8.95 -3.45
N SER A 142 6.01 -9.85 -4.24
CA SER A 142 7.20 -10.59 -3.81
C SER A 142 8.46 -9.71 -3.84
N GLU A 143 9.47 -10.03 -3.03
CA GLU A 143 10.75 -9.32 -3.06
C GLU A 143 11.44 -9.45 -4.44
N GLU A 144 11.28 -10.59 -5.14
CA GLU A 144 11.79 -10.74 -6.52
C GLU A 144 11.12 -9.77 -7.50
N GLN A 145 9.79 -9.62 -7.41
CA GLN A 145 9.04 -8.67 -8.23
C GLN A 145 9.46 -7.23 -7.91
N TYR A 146 9.59 -6.89 -6.62
CA TYR A 146 10.06 -5.58 -6.18
C TYR A 146 11.43 -5.24 -6.78
N GLN A 147 12.41 -6.14 -6.65
CA GLN A 147 13.75 -5.93 -7.20
C GLN A 147 13.75 -5.84 -8.73
N LYS A 148 12.95 -6.66 -9.42
CA LYS A 148 12.77 -6.60 -10.87
C LYS A 148 12.31 -5.22 -11.31
N TYR A 149 11.21 -4.72 -10.75
CA TYR A 149 10.63 -3.45 -11.20
C TYR A 149 11.42 -2.22 -10.73
N MET A 150 12.17 -2.31 -9.62
CA MET A 150 13.15 -1.28 -9.24
C MET A 150 14.26 -1.09 -10.29
N GLU A 151 14.56 -2.10 -11.10
CA GLU A 151 15.53 -2.00 -12.21
C GLU A 151 14.86 -1.71 -13.55
N LEU A 152 13.68 -2.29 -13.80
CA LEU A 152 13.05 -2.30 -15.13
C LEU A 152 11.95 -1.27 -15.33
N TYR A 153 11.50 -0.51 -14.32
CA TYR A 153 10.45 0.49 -14.53
C TYR A 153 10.72 1.44 -15.71
N PRO A 154 11.95 1.91 -16.02
CA PRO A 154 12.18 2.84 -17.13
C PRO A 154 11.94 2.22 -18.52
N VAL A 155 11.76 0.90 -18.61
CA VAL A 155 11.42 0.19 -19.86
C VAL A 155 10.00 0.51 -20.31
N PHE A 156 9.10 0.76 -19.38
CA PHE A 156 7.67 0.88 -19.65
C PHE A 156 7.29 2.28 -20.16
N ASP A 157 6.07 2.41 -20.68
CA ASP A 157 5.47 3.69 -21.05
C ASP A 157 5.41 4.64 -19.85
N PRO A 158 5.61 5.97 -20.02
CA PRO A 158 5.59 6.92 -18.91
C PRO A 158 4.37 6.81 -18.00
N SER A 159 3.17 6.54 -18.52
CA SER A 159 1.99 6.36 -17.67
C SER A 159 2.08 5.12 -16.79
N ILE A 160 2.68 4.05 -17.29
CA ILE A 160 2.92 2.82 -16.54
C ILE A 160 4.07 2.98 -15.54
N GLN A 161 5.10 3.77 -15.88
CA GLN A 161 6.16 4.12 -14.93
C GLN A 161 5.59 4.75 -13.67
N GLU A 162 4.61 5.65 -13.81
CA GLU A 162 3.96 6.29 -12.67
C GLU A 162 3.21 5.30 -11.77
N ILE A 163 2.56 4.29 -12.35
CA ILE A 163 1.91 3.21 -11.58
C ILE A 163 2.95 2.34 -10.87
N ILE A 164 4.03 1.95 -11.56
CA ILE A 164 5.10 1.14 -10.95
C ILE A 164 5.74 1.88 -9.79
N LYS A 165 6.01 3.19 -9.95
CA LYS A 165 6.57 4.04 -8.89
C LYS A 165 5.69 4.03 -7.63
N ASP A 166 4.37 4.20 -7.80
CA ASP A 166 3.39 4.10 -6.71
C ASP A 166 3.47 2.73 -6.02
N MET A 167 3.41 1.64 -6.79
CA MET A 167 3.46 0.28 -6.25
C MET A 167 4.73 0.01 -5.44
N LEU A 168 5.90 0.42 -5.96
CA LEU A 168 7.20 0.23 -5.31
C LEU A 168 7.34 1.10 -4.04
N TYR A 169 6.89 2.35 -4.10
CA TYR A 169 6.94 3.26 -2.96
C TYR A 169 5.99 2.79 -1.83
N THR A 170 4.73 2.51 -2.17
CA THR A 170 3.70 2.04 -1.22
C THR A 170 4.10 0.70 -0.58
N TYR A 171 4.67 -0.22 -1.36
CA TYR A 171 5.26 -1.45 -0.83
C TYR A 171 6.35 -1.17 0.22
N THR A 172 7.23 -0.20 -0.07
CA THR A 172 8.32 0.18 0.83
C THR A 172 7.79 0.72 2.17
N VAL A 173 6.80 1.62 2.10
CA VAL A 173 6.16 2.22 3.29
C VAL A 173 5.55 1.14 4.18
N HIS A 174 4.74 0.24 3.61
CA HIS A 174 4.04 -0.78 4.40
C HIS A 174 4.95 -1.87 4.96
N ARG A 175 5.94 -2.31 4.18
CA ARG A 175 6.78 -3.46 4.54
C ARG A 175 7.92 -3.11 5.48
N TYR A 176 8.63 -2.01 5.21
CA TYR A 176 9.84 -1.70 5.97
C TYR A 176 9.59 -0.73 7.11
N ARG A 177 8.56 0.13 7.02
CA ARG A 177 8.20 1.13 8.05
C ARG A 177 9.42 1.94 8.54
N ASP A 178 10.35 2.20 7.62
CA ASP A 178 11.62 2.88 7.87
C ASP A 178 11.68 4.12 6.98
N THR A 179 11.65 5.29 7.60
CA THR A 179 11.67 6.59 6.92
C THR A 179 12.90 6.77 6.04
N LYS A 180 14.09 6.32 6.47
CA LYS A 180 15.32 6.46 5.68
C LYS A 180 15.26 5.60 4.43
N LYS A 181 14.73 4.38 4.56
CA LYS A 181 14.54 3.50 3.41
C LYS A 181 13.51 4.09 2.45
N CYS A 182 12.40 4.63 2.96
CA CYS A 182 11.39 5.30 2.15
C CYS A 182 11.99 6.48 1.37
N SER A 183 12.76 7.38 2.01
CA SER A 183 13.46 8.47 1.34
C SER A 183 14.42 7.98 0.25
N SER A 184 15.18 6.91 0.51
CA SER A 184 16.12 6.35 -0.47
C SER A 184 15.41 5.85 -1.73
N VAL A 185 14.27 5.17 -1.58
CA VAL A 185 13.45 4.67 -2.69
C VAL A 185 12.77 5.83 -3.41
N PHE A 186 12.23 6.80 -2.67
CA PHE A 186 11.60 8.00 -3.21
C PHE A 186 12.54 8.76 -4.17
N HIS A 187 13.79 8.99 -3.75
CA HIS A 187 14.79 9.65 -4.60
C HIS A 187 15.22 8.79 -5.79
N ARG A 188 15.42 7.47 -5.59
CA ARG A 188 15.79 6.55 -6.69
C ARG A 188 14.71 6.49 -7.78
N LEU A 189 13.45 6.63 -7.41
CA LEU A 189 12.30 6.65 -8.32
C LEU A 189 12.03 8.03 -8.93
N GLN A 190 12.80 9.06 -8.55
CA GLN A 190 12.60 10.45 -8.99
C GLN A 190 11.15 10.93 -8.76
N MET A 191 10.57 10.54 -7.63
CA MET A 191 9.17 10.84 -7.30
C MET A 191 8.91 12.34 -7.10
N GLY A 192 9.94 13.10 -6.70
CA GLY A 192 9.86 14.55 -6.54
C GLY A 192 9.45 15.28 -7.83
N ASP A 193 9.90 14.77 -8.98
CA ASP A 193 9.69 15.36 -10.30
C ASP A 193 8.38 14.90 -10.96
N SER A 194 7.64 14.00 -10.32
CA SER A 194 6.38 13.51 -10.89
C SER A 194 5.30 14.60 -10.92
N THR A 195 4.57 14.64 -12.03
CA THR A 195 3.39 15.48 -12.23
C THR A 195 2.09 14.67 -12.16
N SER A 196 2.13 13.35 -11.95
CA SER A 196 0.93 12.54 -11.82
C SER A 196 0.28 12.77 -10.46
N LEU A 197 -1.05 12.89 -10.42
CA LEU A 197 -1.76 13.10 -9.15
C LEU A 197 -1.50 11.95 -8.16
N LEU A 198 -1.35 10.72 -8.68
CA LEU A 198 -0.99 9.53 -7.91
C LEU A 198 0.33 9.72 -7.14
N ASN A 199 1.40 10.13 -7.81
CA ASN A 199 2.71 10.25 -7.16
C ASN A 199 2.92 11.60 -6.46
N ILE A 200 2.13 12.63 -6.77
CA ILE A 200 2.05 13.84 -5.93
C ILE A 200 1.45 13.50 -4.56
N LEU A 201 0.46 12.60 -4.49
CA LEU A 201 -0.06 12.10 -3.22
C LEU A 201 1.03 11.38 -2.40
N ASN A 202 1.79 10.49 -3.04
CA ASN A 202 2.93 9.82 -2.38
C ASN A 202 4.01 10.81 -1.93
N ARG A 203 4.28 11.86 -2.73
CA ARG A 203 5.19 12.96 -2.38
C ARG A 203 4.71 13.74 -1.16
N SER A 204 3.40 13.97 -1.04
CA SER A 204 2.79 14.60 0.13
C SER A 204 3.05 13.78 1.41
N TYR A 205 2.77 12.47 1.39
CA TYR A 205 3.05 11.58 2.52
C TYR A 205 4.54 11.50 2.85
N GLN A 206 5.42 11.43 1.84
CA GLN A 206 6.87 11.47 2.08
C GLN A 206 7.29 12.78 2.75
N ALA A 207 6.76 13.92 2.30
CA ALA A 207 7.03 15.21 2.91
C ALA A 207 6.57 15.25 4.38
N TYR A 208 5.42 14.65 4.70
CA TYR A 208 4.98 14.48 6.09
C TYR A 208 5.99 13.64 6.91
N TYR A 209 6.40 12.46 6.44
CA TYR A 209 7.36 11.62 7.15
C TYR A 209 8.73 12.28 7.35
N GLU A 210 9.12 13.17 6.44
CA GLU A 210 10.35 13.98 6.52
C GLU A 210 10.19 15.27 7.33
N LYS A 211 9.00 15.50 7.93
CA LYS A 211 8.65 16.74 8.66
C LYS A 211 8.72 18.01 7.81
N ARG A 212 8.61 17.88 6.49
CA ARG A 212 8.46 18.99 5.53
C ARG A 212 6.98 19.36 5.41
N PHE A 213 6.39 19.79 6.52
CA PHE A 213 4.95 20.01 6.63
C PHE A 213 4.38 21.02 5.62
N LEU A 214 5.11 22.10 5.31
CA LEU A 214 4.67 23.06 4.29
C LEU A 214 4.57 22.45 2.89
N ASP A 215 5.48 21.54 2.52
CA ASP A 215 5.42 20.83 1.24
C ASP A 215 4.23 19.85 1.20
N CYS A 216 4.02 19.10 2.29
CA CYS A 216 2.86 18.22 2.46
C CYS A 216 1.55 19.01 2.31
N PHE A 217 1.44 20.15 3.02
CA PHE A 217 0.24 20.98 2.97
C PHE A 217 0.00 21.56 1.56
N ARG A 218 1.04 22.10 0.91
CA ARG A 218 0.96 22.61 -0.46
C ARG A 218 0.49 21.55 -1.44
N ASP A 219 1.10 20.36 -1.41
CA ASP A 219 0.75 19.28 -2.33
C ASP A 219 -0.67 18.77 -2.05
N SER A 220 -1.07 18.69 -0.78
CA SER A 220 -2.41 18.28 -0.38
C SER A 220 -3.50 19.27 -0.83
N LEU A 221 -3.28 20.58 -0.71
CA LEU A 221 -4.20 21.59 -1.23
C LEU A 221 -4.36 21.52 -2.75
N TYR A 222 -3.25 21.29 -3.46
CA TYR A 222 -3.30 21.09 -4.91
C TYR A 222 -4.14 19.85 -5.26
N LEU A 223 -3.91 18.73 -4.59
CA LEU A 223 -4.65 17.48 -4.82
C LEU A 223 -6.13 17.62 -4.47
N GLU A 224 -6.48 18.28 -3.36
CA GLU A 224 -7.88 18.57 -2.98
C GLU A 224 -8.61 19.25 -4.14
N GLN A 225 -8.03 20.32 -4.70
CA GLN A 225 -8.64 21.05 -5.82
C GLN A 225 -8.82 20.17 -7.06
N GLN A 226 -7.85 19.32 -7.39
CA GLN A 226 -7.94 18.44 -8.56
C GLN A 226 -8.99 17.34 -8.37
N PHE A 227 -9.02 16.70 -7.21
CA PHE A 227 -9.95 15.60 -6.95
C PHE A 227 -11.39 16.09 -6.73
N LEU A 228 -11.60 17.29 -6.18
CA LEU A 228 -12.93 17.92 -6.15
C LEU A 228 -13.47 18.14 -7.56
N LYS A 229 -12.66 18.68 -8.48
CA LYS A 229 -13.05 18.88 -9.89
C LYS A 229 -13.41 17.58 -10.59
N GLN A 230 -12.79 16.48 -10.20
CA GLN A 230 -13.02 15.15 -10.78
C GLN A 230 -14.17 14.37 -10.11
N GLY A 231 -14.70 14.85 -8.97
CA GLY A 231 -15.62 14.08 -8.14
C GLY A 231 -14.98 12.81 -7.57
N ASN A 232 -13.67 12.81 -7.34
CA ASN A 232 -12.91 11.64 -6.89
C ASN A 232 -12.87 11.56 -5.36
N TYR A 233 -13.98 11.13 -4.77
CA TYR A 233 -14.12 11.05 -3.31
C TYR A 233 -13.17 10.04 -2.65
N ASN A 234 -12.79 8.96 -3.36
CA ASN A 234 -11.83 7.98 -2.85
C ASN A 234 -10.48 8.62 -2.52
N ARG A 235 -9.97 9.50 -3.40
CA ARG A 235 -8.69 10.18 -3.17
C ARG A 235 -8.79 11.44 -2.33
N LEU A 236 -9.96 12.07 -2.26
CA LEU A 236 -10.18 13.15 -1.29
C LEU A 236 -10.03 12.64 0.14
N LEU A 237 -10.45 11.41 0.43
CA LEU A 237 -10.20 10.79 1.74
C LEU A 237 -8.70 10.66 2.03
N ASP A 238 -7.90 10.18 1.07
CA ASP A 238 -6.43 10.08 1.23
C ASP A 238 -5.79 11.47 1.50
N VAL A 239 -6.25 12.49 0.77
CA VAL A 239 -5.77 13.87 0.95
C VAL A 239 -6.15 14.42 2.32
N TYR A 240 -7.39 14.23 2.76
CA TYR A 240 -7.84 14.70 4.07
C TYR A 240 -7.16 13.93 5.20
N ASP A 241 -6.89 12.64 5.04
CA ASP A 241 -6.07 11.88 6.00
C ASP A 241 -4.68 12.53 6.15
N ALA A 242 -4.02 12.88 5.04
CA ALA A 242 -2.71 13.53 5.08
C ALA A 242 -2.75 14.91 5.76
N ILE A 243 -3.77 15.73 5.46
CA ILE A 243 -3.93 17.06 6.06
C ILE A 243 -4.25 16.94 7.55
N VAL A 244 -5.17 16.06 7.95
CA VAL A 244 -5.56 15.85 9.35
C VAL A 244 -4.37 15.38 10.18
N LEU A 245 -3.58 14.43 9.67
CA LEU A 245 -2.32 14.00 10.31
C LEU A 245 -1.37 15.19 10.53
N LEU A 246 -1.22 16.06 9.53
CA LEU A 246 -0.41 17.27 9.64
C LEU A 246 -0.93 18.24 10.71
N TYR A 247 -2.24 18.46 10.79
CA TYR A 247 -2.82 19.32 11.81
C TYR A 247 -2.59 18.77 13.22
N VAL A 248 -2.80 17.48 13.44
CA VAL A 248 -2.56 16.83 14.74
C VAL A 248 -1.10 16.98 15.17
N ASP A 249 -0.14 16.87 14.25
CA ASP A 249 1.28 16.98 14.58
C ASP A 249 1.76 18.43 14.78
N VAL A 250 1.24 19.39 14.01
CA VAL A 250 1.64 20.81 14.08
C VAL A 250 0.89 21.56 15.19
N GLN A 251 -0.38 21.21 15.41
CA GLN A 251 -1.26 21.79 16.41
C GLN A 251 -1.95 20.65 17.17
N LYS A 252 -1.31 20.15 18.22
CA LYS A 252 -1.70 18.97 19.01
C LYS A 252 -3.10 18.96 19.64
N GLU A 253 -3.90 20.00 19.41
CA GLU A 253 -5.28 20.13 19.88
C GLU A 253 -6.25 20.54 18.76
N ALA A 254 -5.78 20.70 17.52
CA ALA A 254 -6.57 21.12 16.36
C ALA A 254 -7.26 19.93 15.67
N TYR A 255 -7.87 19.07 16.47
CA TYR A 255 -8.71 17.98 15.97
C TYR A 255 -10.06 18.48 15.42
N ASP A 256 -10.45 19.71 15.75
CA ASP A 256 -11.62 20.41 15.20
C ASP A 256 -11.22 21.35 14.05
N ASN A 257 -10.48 20.80 13.08
CA ASN A 257 -10.14 21.54 11.86
C ASN A 257 -11.17 21.24 10.76
N GLU A 258 -11.31 22.17 9.80
CA GLU A 258 -12.32 22.05 8.73
C GLU A 258 -12.17 20.77 7.88
N TYR A 259 -10.98 20.19 7.79
CA TYR A 259 -10.72 18.99 7.00
C TYR A 259 -11.27 17.73 7.67
N VAL A 260 -11.40 17.71 8.99
CA VAL A 260 -12.11 16.64 9.71
C VAL A 260 -13.59 16.65 9.34
N GLU A 261 -14.24 17.81 9.31
CA GLU A 261 -15.64 17.91 8.88
C GLU A 261 -15.82 17.58 7.40
N LYS A 262 -14.88 17.96 6.53
CA LYS A 262 -14.90 17.56 5.11
C LYS A 262 -14.77 16.03 4.96
N LEU A 263 -13.89 15.39 5.73
CA LEU A 263 -13.76 13.93 5.75
C LEU A 263 -15.07 13.28 6.22
N PHE A 264 -15.65 13.74 7.32
CA PHE A 264 -16.93 13.25 7.82
C PHE A 264 -18.08 13.46 6.84
N ALA A 265 -18.09 14.59 6.12
CA ALA A 265 -19.08 14.86 5.09
C ALA A 265 -18.98 13.84 3.94
N ILE A 266 -17.77 13.53 3.46
CA ILE A 266 -17.58 12.51 2.41
C ILE A 266 -18.10 11.15 2.86
N VAL A 267 -17.69 10.68 4.05
CA VAL A 267 -18.10 9.36 4.56
C VAL A 267 -19.61 9.26 4.70
N ARG A 268 -20.28 10.33 5.16
CA ARG A 268 -21.74 10.36 5.35
C ARG A 268 -22.53 10.50 4.04
N GLN A 269 -22.10 11.41 3.15
CA GLN A 269 -22.89 11.83 1.99
C GLN A 269 -22.56 11.04 0.73
N HIS A 270 -21.37 10.45 0.64
CA HIS A 270 -20.87 9.80 -0.57
C HIS A 270 -20.57 8.30 -0.40
N ARG A 271 -21.08 7.67 0.65
CA ARG A 271 -20.89 6.23 0.96
C ARG A 271 -20.98 5.31 -0.26
N GLU A 272 -22.02 5.47 -1.08
CA GLU A 272 -22.29 4.60 -2.24
C GLU A 272 -21.29 4.80 -3.40
N GLN A 273 -20.57 5.92 -3.42
CA GLN A 273 -19.57 6.26 -4.43
C GLN A 273 -18.16 5.82 -4.02
N LEU A 274 -17.97 5.50 -2.75
CA LEU A 274 -16.69 5.08 -2.21
C LEU A 274 -16.42 3.61 -2.51
N HIS A 275 -15.16 3.30 -2.83
CA HIS A 275 -14.70 1.93 -2.86
C HIS A 275 -14.84 1.31 -1.45
N PRO A 276 -15.30 0.06 -1.30
CA PRO A 276 -15.51 -0.56 0.01
C PRO A 276 -14.32 -0.44 0.96
N ASN A 277 -13.10 -0.76 0.49
CA ASN A 277 -11.89 -0.63 1.32
C ASN A 277 -11.64 0.81 1.79
N LYS A 278 -11.91 1.83 0.95
CA LYS A 278 -11.75 3.23 1.32
C LYS A 278 -12.78 3.65 2.36
N TYR A 279 -14.03 3.23 2.18
CA TYR A 279 -15.06 3.46 3.19
C TYR A 279 -14.68 2.86 4.54
N LEU A 280 -14.23 1.60 4.58
CA LEU A 280 -13.85 0.92 5.83
C LEU A 280 -12.64 1.57 6.50
N GLN A 281 -11.61 1.94 5.72
CA GLN A 281 -10.48 2.72 6.22
C GLN A 281 -10.94 4.05 6.83
N SER A 282 -11.85 4.76 6.16
CA SER A 282 -12.35 6.04 6.65
C SER A 282 -13.27 5.90 7.87
N LEU A 283 -14.03 4.81 8.02
CA LEU A 283 -14.77 4.56 9.26
C LEU A 283 -13.80 4.43 10.45
N TYR A 284 -12.69 3.73 10.27
CA TYR A 284 -11.66 3.61 11.30
C TYR A 284 -11.09 4.97 11.66
N GLN A 285 -10.72 5.77 10.63
CA GLN A 285 -10.19 7.11 10.83
C GLN A 285 -11.19 8.02 11.55
N CYS A 286 -12.46 8.01 11.17
CA CYS A 286 -13.51 8.75 11.85
C CYS A 286 -13.64 8.34 13.32
N GLY A 287 -13.65 7.02 13.59
CA GLY A 287 -13.71 6.48 14.94
C GLY A 287 -12.55 6.98 15.81
N MET A 288 -11.34 6.96 15.27
CA MET A 288 -10.15 7.47 15.97
C MET A 288 -10.23 8.98 16.21
N LEU A 289 -10.63 9.78 15.22
CA LEU A 289 -10.76 11.23 15.40
C LEU A 289 -11.79 11.59 16.48
N TYR A 290 -12.94 10.92 16.51
CA TYR A 290 -13.93 11.10 17.57
C TYR A 290 -13.42 10.62 18.94
N TYR A 291 -12.62 9.55 18.97
CA TYR A 291 -12.01 9.05 20.20
C TYR A 291 -11.04 10.08 20.79
N GLU A 292 -10.16 10.65 19.97
CA GLU A 292 -9.15 11.64 20.38
C GLU A 292 -9.78 12.91 20.96
N ILE A 293 -10.91 13.38 20.41
CA ILE A 293 -11.65 14.55 20.94
C ILE A 293 -12.62 14.21 22.08
N GLY A 294 -12.61 12.96 22.57
CA GLY A 294 -13.44 12.52 23.69
C GLY A 294 -14.93 12.33 23.36
N GLN A 295 -15.34 12.35 22.09
CA GLN A 295 -16.71 12.06 21.65
C GLN A 295 -16.91 10.54 21.51
N TYR A 296 -16.83 9.84 22.64
CA TYR A 296 -16.79 8.38 22.70
C TYR A 296 -18.03 7.70 22.13
N GLU A 297 -19.22 8.30 22.26
CA GLU A 297 -20.46 7.76 21.69
C GLU A 297 -20.35 7.64 20.17
N LYS A 298 -19.92 8.71 19.49
CA LYS A 298 -19.75 8.71 18.04
C LYS A 298 -18.63 7.76 17.61
N ALA A 299 -17.50 7.78 18.32
CA ALA A 299 -16.40 6.85 18.07
C ALA A 299 -16.89 5.39 18.13
N CYS A 300 -17.68 5.05 19.15
CA CYS A 300 -18.26 3.73 19.32
C CYS A 300 -19.14 3.34 18.14
N ASP A 301 -19.99 4.25 17.66
CA ASP A 301 -20.89 3.99 16.54
C ASP A 301 -20.11 3.68 15.24
N TYR A 302 -19.02 4.42 14.95
CA TYR A 302 -18.13 4.15 13.81
C TYR A 302 -17.42 2.79 13.91
N PHE A 303 -16.85 2.46 15.08
CA PHE A 303 -16.17 1.17 15.26
C PHE A 303 -17.13 -0.01 15.23
N CYS A 304 -18.36 0.14 15.77
CA CYS A 304 -19.41 -0.85 15.65
C CYS A 304 -19.82 -1.06 14.19
N GLU A 305 -20.00 0.01 13.41
CA GLU A 305 -20.31 -0.11 11.98
C GLU A 305 -19.18 -0.83 11.23
N LEU A 306 -17.92 -0.44 11.47
CA LEU A 306 -16.76 -1.06 10.84
C LEU A 306 -16.67 -2.56 11.17
N ALA A 307 -16.92 -2.93 12.42
CA ALA A 307 -16.89 -4.32 12.88
C ALA A 307 -18.07 -5.18 12.38
N THR A 308 -19.01 -4.63 11.61
CA THR A 308 -20.04 -5.44 10.92
C THR A 308 -19.46 -6.27 9.77
N LYS A 309 -18.31 -5.87 9.23
CA LYS A 309 -17.60 -6.56 8.14
C LYS A 309 -16.52 -7.46 8.73
N ASP A 310 -16.53 -8.72 8.32
CA ASP A 310 -15.51 -9.71 8.71
C ASP A 310 -14.34 -9.66 7.71
N ASP A 311 -13.55 -8.59 7.81
CA ASP A 311 -12.41 -8.30 6.93
C ASP A 311 -11.14 -7.94 7.73
N TYR A 312 -10.15 -7.34 7.07
CA TYR A 312 -8.88 -6.94 7.70
C TYR A 312 -9.01 -5.82 8.73
N HIS A 313 -10.12 -5.09 8.76
CA HIS A 313 -10.38 -4.01 9.70
C HIS A 313 -11.16 -4.49 10.93
N TYR A 314 -11.75 -5.69 10.86
CA TYR A 314 -12.64 -6.24 11.89
C TYR A 314 -12.02 -6.18 13.30
N LEU A 315 -10.89 -6.86 13.52
CA LEU A 315 -10.42 -7.13 14.87
C LEU A 315 -10.00 -5.85 15.63
N PRO A 316 -9.22 -4.92 15.04
CA PRO A 316 -8.94 -3.64 15.69
C PRO A 316 -10.21 -2.84 15.99
N ALA A 317 -11.14 -2.78 15.05
CA ALA A 317 -12.40 -2.05 15.22
C ALA A 317 -13.29 -2.68 16.31
N ALA A 318 -13.41 -4.01 16.31
CA ALA A 318 -14.19 -4.75 17.29
C ALA A 318 -13.63 -4.59 18.70
N LEU A 319 -12.30 -4.62 18.87
CA LEU A 319 -11.67 -4.36 20.17
C LEU A 319 -11.95 -2.94 20.66
N MET A 320 -11.78 -1.93 19.80
CA MET A 320 -12.10 -0.54 20.15
C MET A 320 -13.58 -0.35 20.48
N ALA A 321 -14.48 -0.97 19.72
CA ALA A 321 -15.91 -0.98 20.02
C ALA A 321 -16.21 -1.62 21.38
N CYS A 322 -15.58 -2.76 21.72
CA CYS A 322 -15.74 -3.40 23.03
C CYS A 322 -15.27 -2.47 24.16
N ILE A 323 -14.09 -1.86 24.02
CA ILE A 323 -13.55 -0.90 25.00
C ILE A 323 -14.54 0.26 25.22
N LEU A 324 -15.07 0.84 24.14
CA LEU A 324 -15.99 1.96 24.21
C LEU A 324 -17.37 1.57 24.73
N CYS A 325 -17.89 0.39 24.37
CA CYS A 325 -19.11 -0.15 24.95
C CYS A 325 -19.00 -0.26 26.48
N GLU A 326 -17.89 -0.81 27.00
CA GLU A 326 -17.67 -0.89 28.45
C GLU A 326 -17.61 0.50 29.08
N LYS A 327 -16.83 1.42 28.50
CA LYS A 327 -16.69 2.80 28.99
C LYS A 327 -18.02 3.56 29.03
N LEU A 328 -18.87 3.34 28.03
CA LEU A 328 -20.19 3.96 27.90
C LEU A 328 -21.31 3.17 28.61
N ASN A 329 -20.98 2.05 29.27
CA ASN A 329 -21.94 1.12 29.87
C ASN A 329 -23.05 0.69 28.88
N ARG A 330 -22.66 0.42 27.62
CA ARG A 330 -23.53 -0.08 26.55
C ARG A 330 -23.40 -1.60 26.41
N PRO A 331 -24.49 -2.31 26.06
CA PRO A 331 -24.39 -3.72 25.72
C PRO A 331 -23.51 -3.90 24.47
N TYR A 332 -22.76 -4.99 24.42
CA TYR A 332 -21.95 -5.36 23.26
C TYR A 332 -22.85 -5.87 22.13
N PRO A 333 -22.80 -5.28 20.93
CA PRO A 333 -23.43 -5.89 19.75
C PRO A 333 -22.84 -7.28 19.47
N PRO A 334 -23.65 -8.27 19.04
CA PRO A 334 -23.14 -9.60 18.67
C PRO A 334 -22.06 -9.55 17.58
N GLU A 335 -22.14 -8.56 16.68
CA GLU A 335 -21.22 -8.29 15.58
C GLU A 335 -19.78 -8.17 16.06
N ILE A 336 -19.55 -7.42 17.15
CA ILE A 336 -18.21 -7.09 17.63
C ILE A 336 -17.61 -8.21 18.50
N LEU A 337 -18.36 -9.28 18.78
CA LEU A 337 -17.91 -10.44 19.58
C LEU A 337 -17.68 -11.70 18.73
N ARG A 338 -17.75 -11.58 17.39
CA ARG A 338 -17.49 -12.69 16.47
C ARG A 338 -16.02 -13.14 16.53
N LYS A 339 -15.78 -14.42 16.24
CA LYS A 339 -14.39 -14.91 16.08
C LYS A 339 -13.79 -14.30 14.81
N PRO A 340 -12.57 -13.75 14.86
CA PRO A 340 -11.91 -13.24 13.66
C PRO A 340 -11.64 -14.37 12.67
N ARG A 341 -11.95 -14.16 11.38
CA ARG A 341 -11.74 -15.16 10.33
C ARG A 341 -10.27 -15.44 10.02
N TYR A 342 -9.40 -14.43 10.17
CA TYR A 342 -7.97 -14.50 9.83
C TYR A 342 -7.07 -14.17 11.04
N PRO A 343 -7.13 -14.94 12.13
CA PRO A 343 -6.47 -14.59 13.41
C PRO A 343 -4.95 -14.43 13.28
N LYS A 344 -4.31 -15.23 12.42
CA LYS A 344 -2.85 -15.21 12.20
C LYS A 344 -2.32 -13.90 11.59
N ARG A 345 -3.19 -13.03 11.06
CA ARG A 345 -2.81 -11.76 10.44
C ARG A 345 -2.78 -10.59 11.43
N PHE A 346 -3.28 -10.78 12.65
CA PHE A 346 -3.37 -9.71 13.65
C PHE A 346 -2.29 -9.86 14.72
N PRO A 347 -1.87 -8.74 15.36
CA PRO A 347 -0.98 -8.82 16.51
C PRO A 347 -1.63 -9.62 17.65
N GLN A 348 -0.82 -10.46 18.29
CA GLN A 348 -1.30 -11.37 19.34
C GLN A 348 -1.99 -10.64 20.49
N HIS A 349 -1.52 -9.44 20.87
CA HIS A 349 -2.11 -8.66 21.96
C HIS A 349 -3.53 -8.20 21.64
N VAL A 350 -3.81 -7.75 20.41
CA VAL A 350 -5.16 -7.35 19.97
C VAL A 350 -6.10 -8.55 20.02
N LEU A 351 -5.64 -9.70 19.51
CA LEU A 351 -6.41 -10.93 19.50
C LEU A 351 -6.75 -11.41 20.91
N THR A 352 -5.76 -11.47 21.79
CA THR A 352 -5.96 -11.94 23.17
C THR A 352 -6.86 -10.99 23.97
N TYR A 353 -6.76 -9.67 23.76
CA TYR A 353 -7.64 -8.73 24.44
C TYR A 353 -9.09 -8.83 23.93
N HIS A 354 -9.28 -8.99 22.62
CA HIS A 354 -10.61 -9.24 22.06
C HIS A 354 -11.22 -10.56 22.55
N GLU A 355 -10.42 -11.62 22.62
CA GLU A 355 -10.83 -12.92 23.18
C GLU A 355 -11.29 -12.82 24.63
N TYR A 356 -10.66 -11.95 25.43
CA TYR A 356 -11.11 -11.68 26.78
C TYR A 356 -12.52 -11.08 26.81
N TYR A 357 -12.87 -10.13 25.94
CA TYR A 357 -14.24 -9.60 25.89
C TYR A 357 -15.27 -10.68 25.54
N ARG A 358 -14.92 -11.58 24.62
CA ARG A 358 -15.76 -12.74 24.29
C ARG A 358 -15.91 -13.69 25.47
N TYR A 359 -14.83 -13.95 26.20
CA TYR A 359 -14.83 -14.76 27.41
C TYR A 359 -15.68 -14.13 28.52
N LYS A 360 -15.48 -12.83 28.78
CA LYS A 360 -16.16 -12.02 29.80
C LYS A 360 -17.69 -12.09 29.66
N VAL A 361 -18.21 -12.00 28.44
CA VAL A 361 -19.66 -12.06 28.19
C VAL A 361 -20.26 -13.45 28.47
N THR A 362 -19.46 -14.51 28.39
CA THR A 362 -19.91 -15.89 28.66
C THR A 362 -19.60 -16.38 30.07
N GLN A 363 -18.72 -15.69 30.79
CA GLN A 363 -18.27 -16.09 32.12
C GLN A 363 -18.88 -15.16 33.16
N GLU A 364 -19.76 -15.65 34.01
CA GLU A 364 -20.37 -14.84 35.07
C GLU A 364 -19.44 -14.67 36.29
N ASP A 365 -18.49 -15.59 36.48
CA ASP A 365 -17.58 -15.57 37.62
C ASP A 365 -16.45 -14.54 37.44
N VAL A 366 -16.55 -13.43 38.17
CA VAL A 366 -15.59 -12.32 38.16
C VAL A 366 -14.17 -12.76 38.57
N PHE A 367 -14.02 -13.76 39.44
CA PHE A 367 -12.70 -14.25 39.81
C PHE A 367 -12.01 -14.96 38.64
N LYS A 368 -12.76 -15.74 37.85
CA LYS A 368 -12.24 -16.38 36.64
C LYS A 368 -11.95 -15.35 35.54
N GLN A 369 -12.75 -14.29 35.45
CA GLN A 369 -12.44 -13.16 34.56
C GLN A 369 -11.13 -12.47 34.95
N GLU A 370 -10.91 -12.19 36.24
CA GLU A 370 -9.68 -11.59 36.75
C GLU A 370 -8.46 -12.49 36.50
N GLU A 371 -8.58 -13.80 36.78
CA GLU A 371 -7.52 -14.77 36.50
C GLU A 371 -7.16 -14.81 35.02
N TYR A 372 -8.16 -14.87 34.13
CA TYR A 372 -7.93 -14.87 32.69
C TYR A 372 -7.22 -13.59 32.25
N PHE A 373 -7.70 -12.42 32.71
CA PHE A 373 -7.13 -11.13 32.34
C PHE A 373 -5.66 -11.01 32.76
N LEU A 374 -5.34 -11.40 34.00
CA LEU A 374 -3.98 -11.40 34.53
C LEU A 374 -3.04 -12.35 33.80
N LYS A 375 -3.53 -13.53 33.42
CA LYS A 375 -2.72 -14.60 32.84
C LYS A 375 -2.50 -14.42 31.35
N HIS A 376 -3.48 -13.87 30.65
CA HIS A 376 -3.49 -13.85 29.18
C HIS A 376 -3.41 -12.45 28.60
N VAL A 377 -4.13 -11.46 29.15
CA VAL A 377 -4.24 -10.12 28.55
C VAL A 377 -3.14 -9.18 29.02
N LEU A 378 -3.03 -8.96 30.33
CA LEU A 378 -2.07 -8.00 30.89
C LEU A 378 -0.60 -8.27 30.48
N PRO A 379 -0.13 -9.53 30.36
CA PRO A 379 1.26 -9.81 29.97
C PRO A 379 1.60 -9.47 28.51
N VAL A 380 0.61 -9.29 27.63
CA VAL A 380 0.84 -9.06 26.19
C VAL A 380 0.60 -7.61 25.76
N ILE A 381 0.04 -6.77 26.63
CA ILE A 381 -0.18 -5.34 26.34
C ILE A 381 1.03 -4.53 26.83
N SER A 382 1.63 -3.77 25.93
CA SER A 382 2.73 -2.85 26.25
C SER A 382 2.20 -1.58 26.90
N ASN A 383 2.91 -1.04 27.89
CA ASN A 383 2.64 0.26 28.49
C ASN A 383 2.89 1.44 27.50
N GLU A 384 3.65 1.20 26.42
CA GLU A 384 3.90 2.16 25.35
C GLU A 384 2.67 2.32 24.44
N ASP A 385 1.83 1.29 24.33
CA ASP A 385 0.58 1.34 23.59
C ASP A 385 -0.53 1.92 24.48
N ARG A 386 -0.53 3.24 24.63
CA ARG A 386 -1.50 3.96 25.47
C ARG A 386 -2.95 3.68 25.09
N LEU A 387 -3.21 3.47 23.80
CA LEU A 387 -4.55 3.21 23.27
C LEU A 387 -5.17 1.94 23.89
N LEU A 388 -4.37 0.90 24.13
CA LEU A 388 -4.83 -0.35 24.74
C LEU A 388 -4.49 -0.46 26.22
N TRP A 389 -3.37 0.13 26.67
CA TRP A 389 -2.92 0.07 28.05
C TRP A 389 -3.88 0.77 29.01
N GLU A 390 -4.35 1.97 28.68
CA GLU A 390 -5.25 2.72 29.57
C GLU A 390 -6.59 2.00 29.80
N PRO A 391 -7.28 1.50 28.75
CA PRO A 391 -8.44 0.63 28.93
C PRO A 391 -8.13 -0.64 29.73
N ALA A 392 -6.98 -1.27 29.51
CA ALA A 392 -6.60 -2.49 30.22
C ALA A 392 -6.39 -2.23 31.71
N GLN A 393 -5.76 -1.10 32.06
CA GLN A 393 -5.60 -0.67 33.44
C GLN A 393 -6.95 -0.41 34.10
N GLN A 394 -7.86 0.31 33.43
CA GLN A 394 -9.21 0.57 33.93
C GLN A 394 -9.99 -0.72 34.17
N GLN A 395 -9.92 -1.68 33.24
CA GLN A 395 -10.56 -2.98 33.36
C GLN A 395 -9.99 -3.77 34.55
N MET A 396 -8.67 -3.76 34.75
CA MET A 396 -8.04 -4.41 35.88
C MET A 396 -8.44 -3.77 37.21
N GLU A 397 -8.51 -2.44 37.28
CA GLU A 397 -8.97 -1.74 38.48
C GLU A 397 -10.42 -2.09 38.84
N GLN A 398 -11.29 -2.21 37.83
CA GLN A 398 -12.68 -2.63 38.03
C GLN A 398 -12.76 -4.06 38.58
N LEU A 399 -11.99 -4.99 38.02
CA LEU A 399 -11.92 -6.38 38.50
C LEU A 399 -11.42 -6.44 39.94
N ILE A 400 -10.33 -5.74 40.28
CA ILE A 400 -9.78 -5.68 41.64
C ILE A 400 -10.81 -5.13 42.63
N ARG A 401 -11.60 -4.13 42.24
CA ARG A 401 -12.65 -3.56 43.10
C ARG A 401 -13.77 -4.58 43.35
N GLN A 402 -14.13 -5.38 42.34
CA GLN A 402 -15.17 -6.41 42.45
C GLN A 402 -14.70 -7.64 43.25
N THR A 403 -13.47 -8.12 43.02
CA THR A 403 -12.87 -9.27 43.72
C THR A 403 -12.31 -8.93 45.10
N LYS A 404 -12.07 -7.62 45.35
CA LYS A 404 -11.37 -7.08 46.54
C LYS A 404 -9.90 -7.51 46.66
N HIS A 405 -9.28 -7.97 45.57
CA HIS A 405 -7.87 -8.38 45.54
C HIS A 405 -6.90 -7.19 45.42
N TYR A 406 -6.97 -6.23 46.35
CA TYR A 406 -6.19 -4.99 46.30
C TYR A 406 -4.67 -5.18 46.25
N HIS A 407 -4.16 -6.33 46.69
CA HIS A 407 -2.74 -6.68 46.58
C HIS A 407 -2.23 -6.72 45.13
N LEU A 408 -3.13 -6.94 44.16
CA LEU A 408 -2.81 -6.96 42.73
C LEU A 408 -2.53 -5.58 42.13
N LYS A 409 -2.88 -4.48 42.82
CA LYS A 409 -2.59 -3.11 42.35
C LYS A 409 -1.12 -2.88 42.03
N LYS A 410 -0.21 -3.54 42.75
CA LYS A 410 1.24 -3.44 42.53
C LYS A 410 1.65 -3.89 41.12
N ARG A 411 0.89 -4.80 40.49
CA ARG A 411 1.18 -5.30 39.13
C ARG A 411 0.88 -4.28 38.04
N LEU A 412 0.05 -3.26 38.31
CA LEU A 412 -0.21 -2.16 37.39
C LEU A 412 0.92 -1.12 37.33
N HIS A 413 1.89 -1.20 38.25
CA HIS A 413 3.03 -0.28 38.31
C HIS A 413 4.37 -0.94 37.97
N MET A 414 4.35 -2.23 37.60
CA MET A 414 5.55 -3.04 37.32
C MET A 414 5.76 -3.34 35.83
N ASN A 415 4.77 -3.05 34.99
CA ASN A 415 4.88 -3.01 33.54
C ASN A 415 4.89 -1.54 33.12
#